data_AF-A0A2V9K2L2-F1
#
_entry.id   AF-A0A2V9K2L2-F1
#
_cell.length_a   1.000
_cell.length_b   1.000
_cell.length_c   1.000
_cell.angle_alpha   90.00
_cell.angle_beta   90.00
_cell.angle_gamma   90.00
#
_symmetry.space_group_name_H-M   'P 1'
#
loop_
_entity.id
_entity.type
_entity.pdbx_description
1 polymer ?
#
loop_
_entity_poly.entity_id
_entity_poly.type
_entity_poly.pdbx_seq_one_letter_code
_entity_poly.pdbx_strand_id
1 'polypeptide(L)'
;MSVSRTEALGQLLMVGLSEERWTSTLERHLLSIKPGGILFSPRQLRKPDSTAELLKNAARTLPAACFLALEEEGGPVNPLKAFFPPLPSPRAVARRGISATERLGELIGAGLALLGFNTDLAPLLDLETPPSEKRLGGRLFGSDPHQVAQSGKSIVKGL
;
A
#
# COMPACT_ATOMS: atom_id res chain seq x y z
N MET A 1 -30.58 -3.07 4.96
CA MET A 1 -30.79 -2.12 3.86
C MET A 1 -30.19 -2.73 2.60
N SER A 2 -30.91 -2.75 1.46
CA SER A 2 -30.34 -3.27 0.21
C SER A 2 -29.42 -2.22 -0.42
N VAL A 3 -28.24 -2.64 -0.85
CA VAL A 3 -27.27 -1.79 -1.53
C VAL A 3 -27.80 -1.50 -2.94
N SER A 4 -27.74 -0.25 -3.39
CA SER A 4 -28.14 0.09 -4.77
C SER A 4 -27.20 -0.57 -5.79
N ARG A 5 -27.68 -0.87 -7.00
CA ARG A 5 -26.84 -1.47 -8.05
C ARG A 5 -25.59 -0.63 -8.36
N THR A 6 -25.73 0.69 -8.40
CA THR A 6 -24.61 1.61 -8.63
C THR A 6 -23.58 1.54 -7.51
N GLU A 7 -24.05 1.46 -6.26
CA GLU A 7 -23.16 1.32 -5.10
C GLU A 7 -22.46 -0.04 -5.08
N ALA A 8 -23.17 -1.12 -5.42
CA ALA A 8 -22.57 -2.45 -5.55
C ALA A 8 -21.47 -2.48 -6.64
N LEU A 9 -21.67 -1.77 -7.76
CA LEU A 9 -20.65 -1.63 -8.79
C LEU A 9 -19.46 -0.78 -8.33
N GLY A 10 -19.72 0.32 -7.62
CA GLY A 10 -18.68 1.16 -7.02
C GLY A 10 -17.75 0.37 -6.11
N GLN A 11 -18.31 -0.52 -5.28
CA GLN A 11 -17.53 -1.37 -4.38
C GLN A 11 -16.60 -2.37 -5.10
N LEU A 12 -16.73 -2.58 -6.41
CA LEU A 12 -15.80 -3.39 -7.22
C LEU A 12 -14.59 -2.60 -7.74
N LEU A 13 -14.55 -1.29 -7.50
CA LEU A 13 -13.51 -0.40 -8.02
C LEU A 13 -12.54 0.02 -6.92
N MET A 14 -11.24 -0.01 -7.25
CA MET A 14 -10.20 0.72 -6.53
C MET A 14 -9.74 1.89 -7.40
N VAL A 15 -9.81 3.11 -6.88
CA VAL A 15 -9.51 4.34 -7.65
C VAL A 15 -8.25 5.02 -7.17
N GLY A 16 -7.42 5.48 -8.10
CA GLY A 16 -6.26 6.31 -7.78
C GLY A 16 -6.64 7.78 -7.62
N LEU A 17 -5.94 8.50 -6.73
CA LEU A 17 -6.13 9.95 -6.56
C LEU A 17 -5.11 10.74 -7.39
N SER A 18 -5.58 11.80 -8.05
CA SER A 18 -4.72 12.80 -8.70
C SER A 18 -4.39 13.97 -7.77
N GLU A 19 -5.28 14.20 -6.81
CA GLU A 19 -5.29 15.31 -5.87
C GLU A 19 -4.34 15.05 -4.70
N GLU A 20 -3.60 16.06 -4.27
CA GLU A 20 -2.72 16.01 -3.09
C GLU A 20 -3.38 16.60 -1.83
N ARG A 21 -4.64 17.08 -1.93
CA ARG A 21 -5.41 17.68 -0.84
C ARG A 21 -6.88 17.32 -0.94
N TRP A 22 -7.55 17.29 0.21
CA TRP A 22 -9.00 17.14 0.22
C TRP A 22 -9.67 18.39 -0.33
N THR A 23 -10.63 18.21 -1.23
CA THR A 23 -11.42 19.30 -1.82
C THR A 23 -12.87 18.86 -1.95
N SER A 24 -13.78 19.82 -2.03
CA SER A 24 -15.20 19.52 -2.25
C SER A 24 -15.44 18.81 -3.59
N THR A 25 -14.60 19.05 -4.59
CA THR A 25 -14.67 18.34 -5.89
C THR A 25 -14.28 16.88 -5.75
N LEU A 26 -13.16 16.59 -5.07
CA LEU A 26 -12.75 15.22 -4.78
C LEU A 26 -13.83 14.47 -4.00
N GLU A 27 -14.36 15.08 -2.95
CA GLU A 27 -15.43 14.50 -2.13
C GLU A 27 -16.67 14.15 -2.96
N ARG A 28 -17.13 15.06 -3.83
CA ARG A 28 -18.27 14.79 -4.72
C ARG A 28 -18.00 13.65 -5.69
N HIS A 29 -16.79 13.54 -6.24
CA HIS A 29 -16.42 12.42 -7.12
C HIS A 29 -16.37 11.09 -6.37
N LEU A 30 -15.82 11.07 -5.16
CA LEU A 30 -15.78 9.86 -4.34
C LEU A 30 -17.18 9.42 -3.91
N LEU A 31 -18.08 10.35 -3.58
CA LEU A 31 -19.46 10.04 -3.20
C LEU A 31 -20.34 9.61 -4.38
N SER A 32 -20.00 10.01 -5.62
CA SER A 32 -20.74 9.56 -6.81
C SER A 32 -20.33 8.14 -7.23
N ILE A 33 -19.05 7.78 -7.05
CA ILE A 33 -18.52 6.46 -7.38
C ILE A 33 -18.75 5.46 -6.24
N LYS A 34 -18.54 5.90 -4.98
CA LYS A 34 -18.47 5.06 -3.78
C LYS A 34 -17.55 3.85 -3.99
N PRO A 35 -16.24 4.08 -4.24
CA PRO A 35 -15.32 3.00 -4.55
C PRO A 35 -15.14 2.05 -3.36
N GLY A 36 -14.84 0.78 -3.66
CA GLY A 36 -14.45 -0.21 -2.67
C GLY A 36 -13.04 0.05 -2.12
N GLY A 37 -12.22 0.80 -2.85
CA GLY A 37 -10.92 1.24 -2.35
C GLY A 37 -10.39 2.51 -3.02
N ILE A 38 -9.44 3.15 -2.34
CA ILE A 38 -8.60 4.22 -2.84
C ILE A 38 -7.15 3.74 -2.82
N LEU A 39 -6.46 3.87 -3.95
CA LEU A 39 -5.02 3.66 -4.05
C LEU A 39 -4.29 5.00 -4.01
N PHE A 40 -3.49 5.20 -2.96
CA PHE A 40 -2.66 6.38 -2.81
C PHE A 40 -1.34 6.22 -3.55
N SER A 41 -0.76 7.33 -3.99
CA SER A 41 0.58 7.37 -4.59
C SER A 41 1.53 8.20 -3.74
N PRO A 42 2.86 8.09 -3.93
CA PRO A 42 3.84 8.91 -3.21
C PRO A 42 3.60 10.43 -3.30
N ARG A 43 2.84 10.90 -4.31
CA ARG A 43 2.46 12.32 -4.45
C ARG A 43 1.61 12.81 -3.29
N GLN A 44 0.65 12.00 -2.85
CA GLN A 44 -0.23 12.33 -1.72
C GLN A 44 0.48 12.29 -0.36
N LEU A 45 1.67 11.69 -0.29
CA LEU A 45 2.42 11.46 0.95
C LEU A 45 3.57 12.46 1.18
N ARG A 46 3.67 13.52 0.38
CA ARG A 46 4.77 14.49 0.47
C ARG A 46 4.70 15.43 1.67
N LYS A 47 3.49 15.69 2.19
CA LYS A 47 3.24 16.68 3.25
C LYS A 47 2.39 16.05 4.35
N PRO A 48 2.94 15.80 5.56
CA PRO A 48 2.25 15.09 6.62
C PRO A 48 0.84 15.60 6.93
N ASP A 49 0.67 16.91 7.06
CA ASP A 49 -0.64 17.51 7.36
C ASP A 49 -1.68 17.24 6.26
N SER A 50 -1.30 17.42 4.98
CA SER A 50 -2.19 17.14 3.85
C SER A 50 -2.55 15.66 3.76
N THR A 51 -1.58 14.77 4.04
CA THR A 51 -1.79 13.32 4.02
C THR A 51 -2.76 12.89 5.10
N ALA A 52 -2.57 13.38 6.33
CA ALA A 52 -3.46 13.12 7.45
C ALA A 52 -4.88 13.63 7.17
N GLU A 53 -5.01 14.81 6.57
CA GLU A 53 -6.30 15.35 6.14
C GLU A 53 -6.98 14.45 5.09
N LEU A 54 -6.24 14.04 4.05
CA LEU A 54 -6.76 13.15 3.00
C LEU A 54 -7.27 11.82 3.56
N LEU A 55 -6.46 11.13 4.37
CA LEU A 55 -6.80 9.83 4.95
C LEU A 55 -7.99 9.95 5.91
N LYS A 56 -7.97 10.94 6.79
CA LYS A 56 -9.06 11.19 7.74
C LYS A 56 -10.38 11.49 7.03
N ASN A 57 -10.37 12.33 6.00
CA ASN A 57 -11.59 12.69 5.29
C ASN A 57 -12.08 11.52 4.43
N ALA A 58 -11.19 10.78 3.75
CA ALA A 58 -11.56 9.57 3.03
C ALA A 58 -12.25 8.54 3.93
N ALA A 59 -11.67 8.26 5.11
CA ALA A 59 -12.23 7.32 6.08
C ALA A 59 -13.59 7.75 6.65
N ARG A 60 -13.87 9.06 6.72
CA ARG A 60 -15.15 9.61 7.21
C ARG A 60 -16.22 9.68 6.12
N THR A 61 -15.82 9.93 4.88
CA THR A 61 -16.73 10.13 3.74
C THR A 61 -17.17 8.80 3.12
N LEU A 62 -16.28 7.81 3.09
CA LEU A 62 -16.53 6.52 2.45
C LEU A 62 -17.01 5.46 3.45
N PRO A 63 -17.65 4.37 2.96
CA PRO A 63 -18.03 3.26 3.83
C PRO A 63 -16.83 2.73 4.63
N ALA A 64 -17.08 2.27 5.85
CA ALA A 64 -16.01 1.74 6.73
C ALA A 64 -15.25 0.54 6.12
N ALA A 65 -15.86 -0.16 5.16
CA ALA A 65 -15.24 -1.26 4.42
C ALA A 65 -14.31 -0.79 3.28
N CYS A 66 -14.18 0.51 3.03
CA CYS A 66 -13.35 1.03 1.96
C CYS A 66 -11.86 0.80 2.27
N PHE A 67 -11.14 0.20 1.32
CA PHE A 67 -9.71 0.01 1.41
C PHE A 67 -8.99 1.35 1.16
N LEU A 68 -8.20 1.81 2.13
CA LEU A 68 -7.24 2.89 1.96
C LEU A 68 -5.87 2.24 1.77
N ALA A 69 -5.49 2.11 0.50
CA ALA A 69 -4.38 1.27 0.06
C ALA A 69 -3.14 2.08 -0.34
N LEU A 70 -1.97 1.53 -0.05
CA LEU A 70 -0.68 2.00 -0.54
C LEU A 70 0.11 0.80 -1.11
N GLU A 71 1.16 1.07 -1.88
CA GLU A 71 2.20 0.09 -2.23
C GLU A 71 3.49 0.45 -1.46
N GLU A 72 3.76 -0.21 -0.34
CA GLU A 72 5.02 -0.05 0.42
C GLU A 72 5.70 -1.40 0.61
N GLU A 73 6.87 -1.59 -0.01
CA GLU A 73 7.65 -2.83 0.08
C GLU A 73 8.97 -2.63 0.82
N GLY A 74 9.36 -1.38 1.07
CA GLY A 74 10.73 -0.99 1.40
C GLY A 74 11.66 -0.92 0.18
N GLY A 75 12.87 -0.42 0.43
CA GLY A 75 13.90 -0.30 -0.61
C GLY A 75 13.79 0.97 -1.46
N PRO A 76 13.99 0.89 -2.79
CA PRO A 76 14.20 2.08 -3.63
C PRO A 76 12.94 2.93 -3.81
N VAL A 77 11.76 2.33 -3.68
CA VAL A 77 10.48 3.04 -3.67
C VAL A 77 10.10 3.21 -2.20
N ASN A 78 10.05 4.46 -1.73
CA ASN A 78 9.79 4.79 -0.34
C ASN A 78 8.73 5.91 -0.27
N PRO A 79 7.44 5.57 -0.44
CA PRO A 79 6.33 6.52 -0.30
C PRO A 79 6.27 7.15 1.11
N LEU A 80 6.74 6.45 2.14
CA LEU A 80 6.65 6.90 3.53
C LEU A 80 7.82 7.77 4.01
N LYS A 81 8.75 8.16 3.13
CA LYS A 81 9.98 8.91 3.47
C LYS A 81 9.78 10.25 4.21
N ALA A 82 8.58 10.83 4.13
CA ALA A 82 8.25 12.06 4.85
C ALA A 82 7.90 11.83 6.32
N PHE A 83 7.66 10.57 6.70
CA PHE A 83 7.17 10.14 8.02
C PHE A 83 8.18 9.27 8.75
N PHE A 84 8.86 8.39 8.03
CA PHE A 84 9.76 7.38 8.61
C PHE A 84 11.11 7.33 7.89
N PRO A 85 12.18 6.87 8.59
CA PRO A 85 13.44 6.53 7.94
C PRO A 85 13.24 5.49 6.83
N PRO A 86 14.14 5.46 5.81
CA PRO A 86 14.03 4.49 4.73
C PRO A 86 14.15 3.05 5.23
N LEU A 87 13.26 2.20 4.73
CA LEU A 87 13.28 0.76 4.99
C LEU A 87 14.24 0.04 4.03
N PRO A 88 14.87 -1.06 4.46
CA PRO A 88 15.69 -1.90 3.59
C PRO A 88 14.86 -2.54 2.48
N SER A 89 15.49 -2.90 1.36
CA SER A 89 14.77 -3.53 0.25
C SER A 89 14.44 -5.01 0.54
N PRO A 90 13.32 -5.55 -0.01
CA PRO A 90 12.96 -6.95 0.13
C PRO A 90 14.12 -7.94 -0.10
N ARG A 91 14.92 -7.71 -1.16
CA ARG A 91 16.14 -8.49 -1.43
C ARG A 91 17.12 -8.51 -0.27
N ALA A 92 17.41 -7.32 0.28
CA ALA A 92 18.40 -7.16 1.33
C ALA A 92 17.94 -7.88 2.62
N VAL A 93 16.64 -7.81 2.91
CA VAL A 93 16.06 -8.45 4.11
C VAL A 93 15.95 -9.96 3.95
N ALA A 94 15.55 -10.47 2.77
CA ALA A 94 15.50 -11.90 2.51
C ALA A 94 16.86 -12.59 2.70
N ARG A 95 17.97 -11.91 2.34
CA ARG A 95 19.34 -12.39 2.59
C ARG A 95 19.69 -12.49 4.08
N ARG A 96 18.96 -11.81 4.96
CA ARG A 96 19.10 -11.89 6.43
C ARG A 96 18.20 -12.97 7.05
N GLY A 97 17.32 -13.59 6.27
CA GLY A 97 16.47 -14.69 6.69
C GLY A 97 15.04 -14.28 7.05
N ILE A 98 14.19 -15.29 7.23
CA ILE A 98 12.73 -15.16 7.36
C ILE A 98 12.29 -14.26 8.51
N SER A 99 12.98 -14.32 9.66
CA SER A 99 12.67 -13.47 10.82
C SER A 99 12.89 -11.98 10.52
N ALA A 100 13.94 -11.64 9.77
CA ALA A 100 14.16 -10.26 9.34
C ALA A 100 13.06 -9.82 8.36
N THR A 101 12.64 -10.71 7.46
CA THR A 101 11.53 -10.47 6.53
C THR A 101 10.22 -10.23 7.27
N GLU A 102 9.88 -11.02 8.30
CA GLU A 102 8.69 -10.80 9.14
C GLU A 102 8.74 -9.41 9.77
N ARG A 103 9.91 -9.05 10.32
CA ARG A 103 10.11 -7.75 10.97
C ARG A 103 9.95 -6.57 10.00
N LEU A 104 10.33 -6.73 8.73
CA LEU A 104 10.04 -5.71 7.71
C LEU A 104 8.53 -5.53 7.53
N GLY A 105 7.77 -6.62 7.43
CA GLY A 105 6.31 -6.58 7.36
C GLY A 105 5.69 -5.86 8.56
N GLU A 106 6.12 -6.20 9.78
CA GLU A 106 5.64 -5.54 11.01
C GLU A 106 5.91 -4.02 11.02
N LEU A 107 7.07 -3.59 10.54
CA LEU A 107 7.41 -2.16 10.47
C LEU A 107 6.56 -1.43 9.44
N ILE A 108 6.32 -2.05 8.28
CA ILE A 108 5.45 -1.50 7.23
C ILE A 108 4.01 -1.42 7.75
N GLY A 109 3.46 -2.52 8.24
CA GLY A 109 2.09 -2.60 8.76
C GLY A 109 1.83 -1.59 9.87
N ALA A 110 2.74 -1.50 10.85
CA ALA A 110 2.64 -0.51 11.92
C ALA A 110 2.69 0.94 11.41
N GLY A 111 3.59 1.24 10.45
CA GLY A 111 3.70 2.56 9.84
C GLY A 111 2.44 2.96 9.06
N LEU A 112 1.89 2.04 8.28
CA LEU A 112 0.66 2.22 7.50
C LEU A 112 -0.55 2.43 8.42
N ALA A 113 -0.72 1.56 9.41
CA ALA A 113 -1.81 1.66 10.39
C ALA A 113 -1.75 2.98 11.17
N LEU A 114 -0.56 3.44 11.55
CA LEU A 114 -0.38 4.71 12.26
C LEU A 114 -0.86 5.92 11.43
N LEU A 115 -0.67 5.88 10.11
CA LEU A 115 -1.11 6.94 9.21
C LEU A 115 -2.60 6.84 8.86
N GLY A 116 -3.23 5.68 9.07
CA GLY A 116 -4.64 5.43 8.76
C GLY A 116 -4.88 4.65 7.46
N PHE A 117 -3.84 4.07 6.87
CA PHE A 117 -4.01 3.05 5.83
C PHE A 117 -4.48 1.74 6.46
N ASN A 118 -5.26 0.96 5.71
CA ASN A 118 -5.78 -0.34 6.17
C ASN A 118 -5.51 -1.46 5.16
N THR A 119 -4.75 -1.19 4.11
CA THR A 119 -4.40 -2.15 3.07
C THR A 119 -3.03 -1.79 2.50
N ASP A 120 -2.20 -2.80 2.32
CA ASP A 120 -0.95 -2.70 1.58
C ASP A 120 -1.02 -3.63 0.37
N LEU A 121 -0.62 -3.14 -0.80
CA LEU A 121 -0.58 -3.92 -2.04
C LEU A 121 0.82 -4.51 -2.25
N ALA A 122 1.31 -5.15 -1.20
CA ALA A 122 2.61 -5.81 -1.10
C ALA A 122 2.44 -7.17 -0.40
N PRO A 123 3.38 -8.12 -0.54
CA PRO A 123 4.66 -8.01 -1.25
C PRO A 123 4.59 -8.45 -2.72
N LEU A 124 5.62 -8.09 -3.49
CA LEU A 124 5.88 -8.73 -4.79
C LEU A 124 6.40 -10.16 -4.60
N LEU A 125 5.81 -11.08 -5.36
CA LEU A 125 6.19 -12.49 -5.39
C LEU A 125 6.78 -12.90 -6.75
N ASP A 126 7.13 -11.93 -7.60
CA ASP A 126 7.87 -12.18 -8.83
C ASP A 126 9.21 -12.88 -8.53
N LEU A 127 9.58 -13.84 -9.39
CA LEU A 127 10.89 -14.49 -9.33
C LEU A 127 11.92 -13.66 -10.08
N GLU A 128 13.13 -13.61 -9.52
CA GLU A 128 14.25 -12.95 -10.16
C GLU A 128 14.70 -13.69 -11.44
N THR A 129 14.35 -13.06 -12.56
CA THR A 129 14.81 -13.34 -13.92
C THR A 129 15.48 -12.10 -14.50
N PRO A 130 16.33 -12.19 -15.55
CA PRO A 130 16.96 -11.00 -16.14
C PRO A 130 15.98 -9.88 -16.54
N PRO A 131 14.79 -10.17 -17.13
CA PRO A 131 13.79 -9.12 -17.41
C PRO A 131 13.22 -8.47 -16.14
N SER A 132 12.85 -9.28 -15.15
CA SER A 132 12.30 -8.76 -13.89
C SER A 132 13.33 -7.97 -13.09
N GLU A 133 14.60 -8.39 -13.10
CA GLU A 133 15.68 -7.74 -12.35
C GLU A 133 15.90 -6.32 -12.85
N LYS A 134 15.88 -6.13 -14.17
CA LYS A 134 15.97 -4.81 -14.79
C LYS A 134 14.82 -3.88 -14.38
N ARG A 135 13.62 -4.42 -14.13
CA ARG A 135 12.40 -3.64 -13.88
C ARG A 135 12.12 -3.42 -12.40
N LEU A 136 12.31 -4.44 -11.58
CA LEU A 136 11.90 -4.52 -10.18
C LEU A 136 13.10 -4.45 -9.23
N GLY A 137 14.26 -4.96 -9.66
CA GLY A 137 15.52 -4.87 -8.93
C GLY A 137 15.39 -5.31 -7.47
N GLY A 138 15.80 -4.43 -6.55
CA GLY A 138 15.81 -4.71 -5.12
C GLY A 138 14.46 -5.02 -4.46
N ARG A 139 13.34 -4.83 -5.19
CA ARG A 139 11.98 -5.19 -4.77
C ARG A 139 11.71 -6.71 -4.81
N LEU A 140 12.54 -7.47 -5.54
CA LEU A 140 12.44 -8.92 -5.62
C LEU A 140 13.08 -9.58 -4.38
N PHE A 141 12.53 -10.70 -3.91
CA PHE A 141 13.16 -11.48 -2.84
C PHE A 141 14.34 -12.32 -3.35
N GLY A 142 14.24 -12.90 -4.55
CA GLY A 142 15.27 -13.75 -5.14
C GLY A 142 14.73 -14.60 -6.30
N SER A 143 15.54 -15.54 -6.77
CA SER A 143 15.22 -16.43 -7.91
C SER A 143 14.67 -17.80 -7.51
N ASP A 144 14.84 -18.22 -6.25
CA ASP A 144 14.34 -19.51 -5.75
C ASP A 144 12.86 -19.41 -5.32
N PRO A 145 11.93 -20.13 -5.98
CA PRO A 145 10.50 -20.11 -5.63
C PRO A 145 10.21 -20.47 -4.18
N HIS A 146 10.98 -21.37 -3.57
CA HIS A 146 10.76 -21.75 -2.18
C HIS A 146 11.12 -20.59 -1.25
N GLN A 147 12.27 -19.95 -1.44
CA GLN A 147 12.66 -18.77 -0.69
C GLN A 147 11.67 -17.60 -0.87
N VAL A 148 11.22 -17.33 -2.10
CA VAL A 148 10.25 -16.27 -2.40
C VAL A 148 8.93 -16.55 -1.69
N ALA A 149 8.41 -17.78 -1.75
CA ALA A 149 7.17 -18.14 -1.07
C ALA A 149 7.27 -18.01 0.46
N GLN A 150 8.40 -18.41 1.06
CA GLN A 150 8.61 -18.25 2.51
C GLN A 150 8.74 -16.78 2.91
N SER A 151 9.46 -15.98 2.13
CA SER A 151 9.60 -14.54 2.37
C SER A 151 8.25 -13.83 2.26
N GLY A 152 7.46 -14.17 1.23
CA GLY A 152 6.11 -13.66 1.04
C GLY A 152 5.19 -13.95 2.22
N LYS A 153 5.15 -15.20 2.69
CA LYS A 153 4.38 -15.58 3.89
C LYS A 153 4.81 -14.79 5.12
N SER A 154 6.12 -14.56 5.25
CA SER A 154 6.68 -13.82 6.38
C SER A 154 6.24 -12.35 6.38
N ILE A 155 6.30 -11.67 5.24
CA ILE A 155 5.77 -10.28 5.12
C ILE A 155 4.28 -10.26 5.44
N VAL A 156 3.49 -11.13 4.81
CA VAL A 156 2.02 -11.15 5.01
C VAL A 156 1.64 -11.42 6.46
N LYS A 157 2.46 -12.16 7.20
CA LYS A 157 2.23 -12.39 8.64
C LYS A 157 2.53 -11.15 9.49
N GLY A 158 3.49 -10.32 9.07
CA GLY A 158 3.87 -9.09 9.77
C GLY A 158 2.96 -7.91 9.47
N LEU A 159 2.35 -7.86 8.28
CA LEU A 159 1.32 -6.87 7.90
C LEU A 159 0.02 -7.07 8.69
#